data_AF-A0AAD6YY47-F1
#
_entry.id   AF-A0AAD6YY47-F1
#
_cell.length_a   1.000
_cell.length_b   1.000
_cell.length_c   1.000
_cell.angle_alpha   90.00
_cell.angle_beta   90.00
_cell.angle_gamma   90.00
#
_symmetry.space_group_name_H-M   'P 1'
#
loop_
_entity.id
_entity.type
_entity.pdbx_description
1 polymer ?
#
loop_
_entity_poly.entity_id
_entity_poly.type
_entity_poly.pdbx_seq_one_letter_code
_entity_poly.pdbx_strand_id
1 'polypeptide(L)'
;GTYRDAGYGVLELCLVNLSPEDRIASASASKSMSYSHALPGILDPHIPTFVARWKRYGGRRVTHVSFAHFKHNLFNVTGLLSIPTENSSDKPYWVQSETYPDFVAEFSLEDRKSRIGVGLQGFWGAGEGIKSPRGESVKDRAEVWFEKIKGEDDF
;
A
#
# COMPACT_ATOMS: atom_id res chain seq x y z
N GLY A 1 7.96 -1.03 5.88
CA GLY A 1 8.31 0.34 6.30
C GLY A 1 7.07 1.08 6.74
N THR A 2 7.20 2.00 7.70
CA THR A 2 6.07 2.70 8.31
C THR A 2 6.04 4.16 7.86
N TYR A 3 4.87 4.62 7.45
CA TYR A 3 4.64 5.96 6.94
C TYR A 3 3.43 6.58 7.66
N ARG A 4 3.40 7.91 7.79
CA ARG A 4 2.34 8.62 8.51
C ARG A 4 1.82 9.81 7.74
N ASP A 5 0.51 9.97 7.77
CA ASP A 5 -0.21 11.18 7.41
C ASP A 5 -1.09 11.61 8.61
N ALA A 6 -1.24 12.92 8.83
CA ALA A 6 -1.98 13.43 9.98
C ALA A 6 -3.50 13.17 9.90
N GLY A 7 -4.08 13.12 8.69
CA GLY A 7 -5.50 12.89 8.46
C GLY A 7 -5.85 11.42 8.24
N TYR A 8 -4.92 10.64 7.66
CA TYR A 8 -5.15 9.24 7.28
C TYR A 8 -4.44 8.22 8.18
N GLY A 9 -3.64 8.68 9.15
CA GLY A 9 -3.03 7.84 10.17
C GLY A 9 -1.74 7.17 9.69
N VAL A 10 -1.53 5.92 10.13
CA VAL A 10 -0.29 5.18 9.87
C VAL A 10 -0.51 4.13 8.79
N LEU A 11 0.37 4.16 7.78
CA LEU A 11 0.43 3.20 6.70
C LEU A 11 1.69 2.36 6.85
N GLU A 12 1.52 1.09 7.18
CA GLU A 12 2.63 0.15 7.32
C GLU A 12 2.70 -0.77 6.11
N LEU A 13 3.64 -0.47 5.21
CA LEU A 13 3.84 -1.19 3.96
C LEU A 13 4.76 -2.39 4.17
N CYS A 14 4.26 -3.57 3.87
CA CYS A 14 5.00 -4.84 3.88
C CYS A 14 5.18 -5.33 2.45
N LEU A 15 6.40 -5.62 2.03
CA LEU A 15 6.62 -6.28 0.75
C LEU A 15 6.18 -7.74 0.89
N VAL A 16 5.35 -8.20 -0.05
CA VAL A 16 4.88 -9.59 -0.09
C VAL A 16 5.35 -10.26 -1.38
N ASN A 17 5.15 -11.58 -1.46
CA ASN A 17 5.60 -12.41 -2.58
C ASN A 17 7.11 -12.36 -2.81
N LEU A 18 7.87 -12.19 -1.72
CA LEU A 18 9.32 -12.29 -1.71
C LEU A 18 9.76 -13.69 -2.16
N SER A 19 10.85 -13.76 -2.92
CA SER A 19 11.55 -15.03 -3.17
C SER A 19 12.00 -15.65 -1.83
N PRO A 20 12.21 -16.97 -1.76
CA PRO A 20 12.65 -17.63 -0.52
C PRO A 20 13.94 -17.04 0.05
N GLU A 21 14.88 -16.64 -0.81
CA GLU A 21 16.12 -15.95 -0.45
C GLU A 21 15.87 -14.56 0.16
N ASP A 22 14.96 -13.76 -0.40
CA ASP A 22 14.62 -12.43 0.13
C ASP A 22 13.81 -12.51 1.45
N ARG A 23 13.09 -13.61 1.68
CA ARG A 23 12.37 -13.84 2.94
C ARG A 23 13.31 -14.03 4.12
N ILE A 24 14.43 -14.73 3.94
CA ILE A 24 15.39 -15.02 5.01
C ILE A 24 16.07 -13.73 5.49
N ALA A 25 16.26 -12.75 4.60
CA ALA A 25 16.88 -11.47 4.90
C ALA A 25 15.91 -10.41 5.47
N SER A 26 14.59 -10.66 5.45
CA SER A 26 13.60 -9.63 5.78
C SER A 26 13.00 -9.79 7.17
N ALA A 27 13.18 -8.76 8.02
CA ALA A 27 12.48 -8.65 9.31
C ALA A 27 10.94 -8.66 9.19
N SER A 28 10.40 -8.52 7.96
CA SER A 28 8.96 -8.52 7.67
C SER A 28 8.41 -9.88 7.19
N ALA A 29 9.22 -10.94 7.17
CA ALA A 29 8.83 -12.24 6.62
C ALA A 29 7.57 -12.85 7.28
N SER A 30 7.44 -12.77 8.61
CA SER A 30 6.27 -13.25 9.35
C SER A 30 4.99 -12.50 8.97
N LYS A 31 5.11 -11.19 8.74
CA LYS A 31 4.00 -10.32 8.32
C LYS A 31 3.62 -10.56 6.86
N SER A 32 4.61 -10.78 6.00
CA SER A 32 4.37 -11.21 4.62
C SER A 32 3.60 -12.53 4.57
N MET A 33 3.96 -13.52 5.39
CA MET A 33 3.23 -14.80 5.48
C MET A 33 1.78 -14.59 5.96
N SER A 34 1.58 -13.73 6.96
CA SER A 34 0.25 -13.37 7.45
C SER A 34 -0.62 -12.77 6.34
N TYR A 35 -0.07 -11.88 5.51
CA TYR A 35 -0.79 -11.32 4.36
C TYR A 35 -1.09 -12.36 3.28
N SER A 36 -0.15 -13.25 2.94
CA SER A 36 -0.42 -14.33 1.98
C SER A 36 -1.56 -15.25 2.45
N HIS A 37 -1.68 -15.49 3.75
CA HIS A 37 -2.77 -16.27 4.33
C HIS A 37 -4.11 -15.52 4.37
N ALA A 38 -4.09 -14.22 4.70
CA ALA A 38 -5.29 -13.38 4.75
C ALA A 38 -5.79 -12.94 3.35
N LEU A 39 -4.93 -13.00 2.34
CA LEU A 39 -5.21 -12.55 0.97
C LEU A 39 -4.97 -13.68 -0.06
N PRO A 40 -5.64 -14.84 0.07
CA PRO A 40 -5.33 -16.01 -0.76
C PRO A 40 -5.63 -15.77 -2.23
N GLY A 41 -4.61 -15.96 -3.09
CA GLY A 41 -4.76 -16.01 -4.55
C GLY A 41 -5.08 -14.69 -5.25
N ILE A 42 -5.18 -13.57 -4.53
CA ILE A 42 -5.55 -12.27 -5.12
C ILE A 42 -4.35 -11.41 -5.53
N LEU A 43 -3.17 -11.72 -4.99
CA LEU A 43 -1.94 -11.00 -5.29
C LEU A 43 -1.13 -11.77 -6.33
N ASP A 44 -0.70 -11.09 -7.38
CA ASP A 44 0.17 -11.68 -8.40
C ASP A 44 1.56 -11.98 -7.79
N PRO A 45 2.02 -13.25 -7.80
CA PRO A 45 3.31 -13.62 -7.26
C PRO A 45 4.51 -13.11 -8.09
N HIS A 46 4.29 -12.67 -9.32
CA HIS A 46 5.33 -12.19 -10.23
C HIS A 46 5.53 -10.68 -10.21
N ILE A 47 4.65 -9.94 -9.51
CA ILE A 47 4.73 -8.48 -9.41
C ILE A 47 5.11 -8.10 -7.97
N PRO A 48 6.24 -7.39 -7.78
CA PRO A 48 6.60 -6.84 -6.47
C PRO A 48 5.48 -5.97 -5.95
N THR A 49 4.93 -6.35 -4.79
CA THR A 49 3.72 -5.73 -4.26
C THR A 49 3.90 -5.40 -2.78
N PHE A 50 3.65 -4.15 -2.40
CA PHE A 50 3.50 -3.79 -1.00
C PHE A 50 2.05 -3.98 -0.58
N VAL A 51 1.82 -4.53 0.61
CA VAL A 51 0.51 -4.63 1.22
C VAL A 51 0.51 -3.90 2.55
N ALA A 52 -0.55 -3.16 2.82
CA ALA A 52 -0.82 -2.58 4.13
C ALA A 52 -2.24 -2.88 4.57
N ARG A 53 -2.42 -3.03 5.89
CA ARG A 53 -3.75 -3.00 6.49
C ARG A 53 -4.27 -1.58 6.42
N TRP A 54 -5.48 -1.41 5.88
CA TRP A 54 -6.12 -0.12 5.74
C TRP A 54 -7.27 -0.03 6.73
N LYS A 55 -7.14 0.82 7.75
CA LYS A 55 -8.20 1.09 8.72
C LYS A 55 -8.79 2.47 8.41
N ARG A 56 -9.86 2.51 7.60
CA ARG A 56 -10.60 3.76 7.38
C ARG A 56 -11.76 3.84 8.36
N TYR A 57 -11.91 5.00 8.99
CA TYR A 57 -13.16 5.40 9.63
C TYR A 57 -14.12 5.86 8.52
N GLY A 58 -15.20 5.10 8.28
CA GLY A 58 -16.28 5.49 7.36
C GLY A 58 -16.52 4.51 6.20
N GLY A 59 -17.34 3.50 6.45
CA GLY A 59 -18.29 2.91 5.48
C GLY A 59 -17.78 2.03 4.33
N ARG A 60 -16.58 2.22 3.80
CA ARG A 60 -16.05 1.33 2.73
C ARG A 60 -15.52 0.03 3.32
N ARG A 61 -15.87 -1.10 2.70
CA ARG A 61 -15.45 -2.46 3.10
C ARG A 61 -13.97 -2.76 2.80
N VAL A 62 -13.13 -1.76 2.56
CA VAL A 62 -11.70 -1.99 2.26
C VAL A 62 -10.95 -2.26 3.55
N THR A 63 -10.28 -3.41 3.62
CA THR A 63 -9.52 -3.90 4.79
C THR A 63 -8.02 -3.76 4.61
N HIS A 64 -7.55 -3.81 3.36
CA HIS A 64 -6.16 -3.72 2.97
C HIS A 64 -6.03 -2.89 1.69
N VAL A 65 -4.84 -2.38 1.44
CA VAL A 65 -4.46 -1.80 0.16
C VAL A 65 -3.20 -2.51 -0.33
N SER A 66 -3.13 -2.76 -1.63
CA SER A 66 -1.93 -3.28 -2.29
C SER A 66 -1.40 -2.29 -3.30
N PHE A 67 -0.08 -2.07 -3.27
CA PHE A 67 0.66 -1.23 -4.21
C PHE A 67 1.49 -2.17 -5.07
N ALA A 68 0.99 -2.50 -6.26
CA ALA A 68 1.67 -3.37 -7.21
C ALA A 68 2.59 -2.54 -8.09
N HIS A 69 3.86 -2.92 -8.20
CA HIS A 69 4.84 -2.18 -9.01
C HIS A 69 4.38 -2.08 -10.45
N PHE A 70 4.37 -0.85 -10.98
CA PHE A 70 4.01 -0.59 -12.36
C PHE A 70 5.23 -0.11 -13.15
N LYS A 71 5.81 1.02 -12.77
CA LYS A 71 6.95 1.61 -13.49
C LYS A 71 7.73 2.58 -12.61
N HIS A 72 9.06 2.40 -12.56
CA HIS A 72 9.94 3.22 -11.71
C HIS A 72 9.42 3.26 -10.26
N ASN A 73 9.06 4.45 -9.76
CA ASN A 73 8.55 4.63 -8.42
C ASN A 73 7.02 4.64 -8.36
N LEU A 74 6.33 4.32 -9.46
CA LEU A 74 4.88 4.28 -9.57
C LEU A 74 4.33 2.87 -9.37
N PHE A 75 3.26 2.80 -8.57
CA PHE A 75 2.58 1.58 -8.19
C PHE A 75 1.08 1.76 -8.40
N ASN A 76 0.45 0.73 -8.99
CA ASN A 76 -1.00 0.66 -9.09
C ASN A 76 -1.57 0.30 -7.73
N VAL A 77 -2.61 1.02 -7.30
CA VAL A 77 -3.22 0.79 -5.99
C VAL A 77 -4.56 0.09 -6.14
N THR A 78 -4.73 -0.99 -5.37
CA THR A 78 -5.97 -1.76 -5.32
C THR A 78 -6.47 -1.82 -3.89
N GLY A 79 -7.76 -1.56 -3.69
CA GLY A 79 -8.44 -1.79 -2.42
C GLY A 79 -8.80 -3.26 -2.29
N LEU A 80 -8.53 -3.88 -1.15
CA LEU A 80 -8.79 -5.29 -0.91
C LEU A 80 -9.71 -5.47 0.30
N LEU A 81 -10.74 -6.28 0.12
CA LEU A 81 -11.61 -6.78 1.18
C LEU A 81 -11.22 -8.22 1.48
N SER A 82 -10.94 -8.52 2.75
CA SER A 82 -10.66 -9.85 3.26
C SER A 82 -11.57 -10.11 4.46
N ILE A 83 -12.35 -11.18 4.39
CA ILE A 83 -13.32 -11.60 5.42
C ILE A 83 -13.00 -13.05 5.81
N PRO A 84 -12.84 -13.36 7.12
CA PRO A 84 -12.71 -14.75 7.57
C PRO A 84 -13.92 -15.58 7.14
N THR A 85 -13.71 -16.77 6.59
CA THR A 85 -14.77 -17.74 6.34
C THR A 85 -14.90 -18.64 7.57
N GLU A 86 -16.11 -18.75 8.12
CA GLU A 86 -16.34 -19.59 9.31
C GLU A 86 -16.22 -21.10 9.03
N ASN A 87 -16.16 -21.50 7.75
CA ASN A 87 -16.16 -22.89 7.30
C ASN A 87 -15.25 -23.08 6.08
N SER A 88 -13.96 -23.38 6.29
CA SER A 88 -13.22 -24.37 5.49
C SER A 88 -11.76 -24.46 5.93
N SER A 89 -11.26 -25.68 6.04
CA SER A 89 -9.85 -26.01 6.35
C SER A 89 -8.86 -25.56 5.26
N ASP A 90 -9.32 -25.26 4.03
CA ASP A 90 -8.46 -24.99 2.88
C ASP A 90 -8.47 -23.53 2.40
N LYS A 91 -9.46 -22.71 2.77
CA LYS A 91 -9.53 -21.27 2.40
C LYS A 91 -10.15 -20.43 3.52
N PRO A 92 -9.37 -20.05 4.54
CA PRO A 92 -9.89 -19.38 5.74
C PRO A 92 -10.36 -17.93 5.52
N TYR A 93 -10.14 -17.36 4.34
CA TYR A 93 -10.55 -16.00 3.99
C TYR A 93 -11.20 -15.94 2.62
N TRP A 94 -12.33 -15.24 2.53
CA TRP A 94 -12.93 -14.77 1.30
C TRP A 94 -12.35 -13.40 0.96
N VAL A 95 -11.95 -13.21 -0.30
CA VAL A 95 -11.27 -12.00 -0.76
C VAL A 95 -11.90 -11.42 -2.01
N GLN A 96 -11.91 -10.09 -2.07
CA GLN A 96 -12.36 -9.32 -3.23
C GLN A 96 -11.44 -8.12 -3.44
N SER A 97 -11.16 -7.79 -4.70
CA SER A 97 -10.42 -6.61 -5.09
C SER A 97 -11.36 -5.55 -5.68
N GLU A 98 -11.09 -4.30 -5.37
CA GLU A 98 -11.69 -3.13 -5.98
C GLU A 98 -10.57 -2.31 -6.62
N THR A 99 -10.55 -2.31 -7.95
CA THR A 99 -9.54 -1.59 -8.74
C THR A 99 -10.04 -0.19 -9.07
N TYR A 100 -9.15 0.78 -8.91
CA TYR A 100 -9.41 2.17 -9.23
C TYR A 100 -8.41 2.60 -10.30
N PRO A 101 -8.82 2.75 -11.58
CA PRO A 101 -7.90 2.96 -12.71
C PRO A 101 -6.96 4.15 -12.56
N ASP A 102 -7.43 5.22 -11.92
CA ASP A 102 -6.67 6.46 -11.73
C ASP A 102 -5.92 6.51 -10.39
N PHE A 103 -5.99 5.44 -9.60
CA PHE A 103 -5.43 5.42 -8.26
C PHE A 103 -4.01 4.86 -8.23
N VAL A 104 -3.04 5.76 -8.04
CA VAL A 104 -1.62 5.44 -8.09
C VAL A 104 -0.91 5.89 -6.82
N ALA A 105 0.11 5.12 -6.44
CA ALA A 105 1.06 5.46 -5.39
C ALA A 105 2.41 5.75 -6.02
N GLU A 106 3.04 6.86 -5.63
CA GLU A 106 4.36 7.26 -6.10
C GLU A 106 5.31 7.43 -4.91
N PHE A 107 6.44 6.72 -4.93
CA PHE A 107 7.48 6.87 -3.91
C PHE A 107 8.45 8.00 -4.27
N SER A 108 8.76 8.85 -3.29
CA SER A 108 9.87 9.78 -3.40
C SER A 108 11.01 9.38 -2.47
N LEU A 109 12.22 9.44 -3.02
CA LEU A 109 13.47 9.24 -2.32
C LEU A 109 14.29 10.55 -2.24
N GLU A 110 13.70 11.71 -2.58
CA GLU A 110 14.46 12.92 -2.91
C GLU A 110 15.46 13.39 -1.85
N ASP A 111 16.68 13.61 -2.35
CA ASP A 111 17.95 13.66 -1.64
C ASP A 111 18.48 15.09 -1.43
N ARG A 112 17.60 16.07 -1.20
CA ARG A 112 18.02 17.46 -0.93
C ARG A 112 17.30 18.17 0.21
N LYS A 113 16.15 17.66 0.66
CA LYS A 113 15.38 18.18 1.81
C LYS A 113 14.60 17.10 2.59
N SER A 114 15.13 15.88 2.65
CA SER A 114 14.85 14.87 3.69
C SER A 114 13.40 14.36 3.83
N ARG A 115 12.64 14.16 2.75
CA ARG A 115 11.27 13.59 2.86
C ARG A 115 11.09 12.36 2.00
N ILE A 116 11.61 11.24 2.50
CA ILE A 116 11.22 9.92 1.99
C ILE A 116 9.74 9.74 2.30
N GLY A 117 8.94 9.35 1.30
CA GLY A 117 7.51 9.15 1.51
C GLY A 117 6.80 8.57 0.30
N VAL A 118 5.50 8.40 0.45
CA VAL A 118 4.62 7.91 -0.61
C VAL A 118 3.45 8.88 -0.79
N GLY A 119 3.27 9.34 -2.03
CA GLY A 119 2.15 10.16 -2.45
C GLY A 119 1.07 9.29 -3.09
N LEU A 120 -0.19 9.54 -2.73
CA LEU A 120 -1.36 8.92 -3.37
C LEU A 120 -2.05 9.94 -4.28
N GLN A 121 -2.36 9.53 -5.51
CA GLN A 121 -3.04 10.35 -6.52
C GLN A 121 -4.32 9.65 -6.96
N GLY A 122 -5.40 10.40 -7.20
CA GLY A 122 -6.73 9.85 -7.53
C GLY A 122 -7.47 9.24 -6.33
N PHE A 123 -6.97 9.45 -5.10
CA PHE A 123 -7.51 8.86 -3.87
C PHE A 123 -8.88 9.41 -3.49
N TRP A 124 -9.05 10.72 -3.63
CA TRP A 124 -10.27 11.40 -3.24
C TRP A 124 -11.38 11.19 -4.26
N GLY A 125 -11.05 10.77 -5.48
CA GLY A 125 -12.02 10.51 -6.53
C GLY A 125 -12.90 11.74 -6.80
N ALA A 126 -12.28 12.93 -6.82
CA ALA A 126 -12.99 14.22 -6.86
C ALA A 126 -13.85 14.43 -8.13
N GLY A 127 -13.80 13.48 -9.08
CA GLY A 127 -14.65 13.45 -10.26
C GLY A 127 -14.10 14.29 -11.41
N GLU A 128 -14.72 14.13 -12.58
CA GLU A 128 -14.40 14.94 -13.75
C GLU A 128 -14.56 16.44 -13.44
N GLY A 129 -13.57 17.25 -13.85
CA GLY A 129 -13.60 18.71 -13.70
C GLY A 129 -12.95 19.26 -12.44
N ILE A 130 -12.68 18.43 -11.42
CA ILE A 130 -11.84 18.85 -10.29
C ILE A 130 -10.37 18.63 -10.66
N LYS A 131 -9.59 19.70 -10.63
CA LYS A 131 -8.16 19.63 -10.94
C LYS A 131 -7.44 18.90 -9.80
N SER A 132 -6.81 17.77 -10.11
CA SER A 132 -5.87 17.12 -9.22
C SER A 132 -4.71 18.06 -8.83
N PRO A 133 -4.08 17.86 -7.66
CA PRO A 133 -2.88 18.60 -7.27
C PRO A 133 -1.80 18.53 -8.36
N ARG A 134 -1.03 19.62 -8.50
CA ARG A 134 0.02 19.77 -9.53
C ARG A 134 1.28 20.34 -8.90
N GLY A 135 2.42 19.91 -9.40
CA GLY A 135 3.72 20.45 -9.04
C GLY A 135 4.86 19.55 -9.51
N GLU A 136 6.08 19.97 -9.22
CA GLU A 136 7.29 19.30 -9.68
C GLU A 136 7.65 18.09 -8.80
N SER A 137 7.42 18.18 -7.48
CA SER A 137 7.69 17.08 -6.57
C SER A 137 6.52 16.09 -6.48
N VAL A 138 6.82 14.86 -6.08
CA VAL A 138 5.80 13.83 -5.78
C VAL A 138 4.79 14.34 -4.75
N LYS A 139 5.28 15.05 -3.74
CA LYS A 139 4.44 15.59 -2.66
C LYS A 139 3.47 16.65 -3.17
N ASP A 140 3.90 17.51 -4.10
CA ASP A 140 3.04 18.57 -4.65
C ASP A 140 1.92 18.01 -5.53
N ARG A 141 2.16 16.87 -6.18
CA ARG A 141 1.16 16.15 -6.98
C ARG A 141 0.26 15.24 -6.15
N ALA A 142 0.62 14.94 -4.91
CA ALA A 142 -0.11 14.00 -4.09
C ALA A 142 -1.38 14.64 -3.50
N GLU A 143 -2.49 13.90 -3.53
CA GLU A 143 -3.69 14.22 -2.74
C GLU A 143 -3.50 13.85 -1.27
N VAL A 144 -2.79 12.74 -1.01
CA VAL A 144 -2.40 12.32 0.33
C VAL A 144 -0.92 12.01 0.35
N TRP A 145 -0.20 12.57 1.32
CA TRP A 145 1.24 12.37 1.47
C TRP A 145 1.55 11.66 2.79
N PHE A 146 2.01 10.42 2.71
CA PHE A 146 2.52 9.71 3.87
C PHE A 146 4.04 9.88 3.96
N GLU A 147 4.50 10.54 5.03
CA GLU A 147 5.91 10.73 5.32
C GLU A 147 6.48 9.48 6.01
N LYS A 148 7.67 9.02 5.59
CA LYS A 148 8.31 7.87 6.22
C LYS A 148 8.70 8.24 7.66
N ILE A 149 8.32 7.36 8.60
CA ILE A 149 8.79 7.45 9.97
C ILE A 149 10.20 6.86 10.01
N LYS A 150 11.19 7.61 10.49
CA LYS A 150 12.55 7.10 10.73
C LYS A 150 12.51 6.03 11.83
N GLY A 151 13.26 4.96 11.66
CA GLY A 151 13.41 3.93 12.70
C GLY A 151 14.26 4.46 13.85
N GLU A 152 14.16 3.84 15.03
CA GLU A 152 15.01 4.13 16.19
C GLU A 152 16.50 3.83 15.92
N ASP A 153 16.80 3.04 14.86
CA ASP A 153 18.14 2.62 14.45
C ASP A 153 18.78 3.49 13.35
N ASP A 154 18.19 4.65 13.00
CA ASP A 154 18.74 5.57 11.98
C ASP A 154 19.66 6.66 12.59
N PHE A 155 20.33 6.39 13.73
CA PHE A 155 21.32 7.26 14.39
C PHE A 155 22.68 6.59 14.58
#